data_AF-A0A9E4RFP3-F1
#
_entry.id   AF-A0A9E4RFP3-F1
#
_cell.length_a   1.000
_cell.length_b   1.000
_cell.length_c   1.000
_cell.angle_alpha   90.00
_cell.angle_beta   90.00
_cell.angle_gamma   90.00
#
_symmetry.space_group_name_H-M   'P 1'
#
loop_
_entity.id
_entity.type
_entity.pdbx_description
1 polymer ?
#
loop_
_entity_poly.entity_id
_entity_poly.type
_entity_poly.pdbx_seq_one_letter_code
_entity_poly.pdbx_strand_id
1 'polypeptide(L)'
;MSLLSLSNGRGGSTLSVVRRRVVRREALGLALWMGALAVVYGTLALPFALQLFLMFLWLGGSGLMFIRMSRANLRDTEEVFQGNLNAVFRAHEDVITRMAIYSEAKGAHTGEHLHRVRETATLVACELGLEIEDARAIGKATVAHDLGKIGVPEAILGKPGKLTAEEFETIKTHTEIGERVLGQSPLFELERQAARFHHERWDGDGYPDGLTGTNIPLVARITSVADVFDTLVTRRPYKEPWSEGVAVTYLKESAGTLFDPDVVAAFLRVLERGEIRGHRPPRRVDLSPPVREPAGEPVAALSVR
;
A
#
# COMPACT_ATOMS: atom_id res chain seq x y z
N MET A 1 -125.32 22.31 -33.92
CA MET A 1 -125.58 22.73 -32.52
C MET A 1 -124.46 22.16 -31.66
N SER A 2 -123.65 22.86 -30.89
CA SER A 2 -123.48 24.28 -30.54
C SER A 2 -122.08 24.31 -29.91
N LEU A 3 -121.09 24.97 -30.51
CA LEU A 3 -120.59 26.30 -30.11
C LEU A 3 -120.61 26.58 -28.59
N LEU A 4 -119.40 26.71 -28.03
CA LEU A 4 -118.94 27.62 -26.95
C LEU A 4 -117.47 27.22 -26.67
N SER A 5 -116.44 27.85 -27.23
CA SER A 5 -116.01 29.25 -27.17
C SER A 5 -115.69 29.75 -25.75
N LEU A 6 -114.44 30.26 -25.62
CA LEU A 6 -113.83 31.02 -24.51
C LEU A 6 -113.34 30.14 -23.34
N SER A 7 -112.13 30.29 -22.79
CA SER A 7 -111.39 31.52 -22.56
C SER A 7 -109.91 31.21 -22.30
N ASN A 8 -109.04 32.00 -22.94
CA ASN A 8 -107.60 32.06 -22.76
C ASN A 8 -107.30 32.82 -21.45
N GLY A 9 -106.76 32.14 -20.43
CA GLY A 9 -106.57 32.68 -19.08
C GLY A 9 -105.19 32.39 -18.49
N ARG A 10 -104.25 33.31 -18.76
CA ARG A 10 -102.96 33.58 -18.09
C ARG A 10 -102.82 32.99 -16.66
N GLY A 11 -102.32 31.75 -16.53
CA GLY A 11 -101.98 31.13 -15.22
C GLY A 11 -100.52 30.66 -15.09
N GLY A 12 -99.72 30.71 -16.16
CA GLY A 12 -98.37 30.12 -16.20
C GLY A 12 -97.23 30.99 -15.61
N SER A 13 -97.46 32.28 -15.35
CA SER A 13 -96.37 33.22 -15.02
C SER A 13 -96.00 33.24 -13.52
N THR A 14 -96.97 33.15 -12.60
CA THR A 14 -96.72 33.29 -11.15
C THR A 14 -96.12 32.04 -10.51
N LEU A 15 -96.63 30.83 -10.83
CA LEU A 15 -96.07 29.55 -10.37
C LEU A 15 -94.63 29.33 -10.88
N SER A 16 -94.33 29.77 -12.11
CA SER A 16 -92.97 29.67 -12.67
C SER A 16 -91.98 30.64 -11.99
N VAL A 17 -92.43 31.80 -11.53
CA VAL A 17 -91.60 32.79 -10.83
C VAL A 17 -91.31 32.36 -9.39
N VAL A 18 -92.29 31.81 -8.68
CA VAL A 18 -92.09 31.27 -7.32
C VAL A 18 -91.15 30.08 -7.35
N ARG A 19 -91.35 29.14 -8.30
CA ARG A 19 -90.46 27.98 -8.49
C ARG A 19 -89.02 28.42 -8.83
N ARG A 20 -88.83 29.43 -9.69
CA ARG A 20 -87.49 29.99 -9.97
C ARG A 20 -86.84 30.64 -8.76
N ARG A 21 -87.60 31.27 -7.85
CA ARG A 21 -87.06 31.87 -6.61
C ARG A 21 -86.62 30.81 -5.59
N VAL A 22 -87.38 29.73 -5.44
CA VAL A 22 -87.02 28.60 -4.57
C VAL A 22 -85.77 27.90 -5.08
N VAL A 23 -85.75 27.52 -6.37
CA VAL A 23 -84.56 26.89 -6.99
C VAL A 23 -83.32 27.79 -6.92
N ARG A 24 -83.46 29.12 -7.08
CA ARG A 24 -82.34 30.06 -6.90
C ARG A 24 -81.84 30.13 -5.46
N ARG A 25 -82.73 30.04 -4.46
CA ARG A 25 -82.35 30.02 -3.03
C ARG A 25 -81.66 28.72 -2.65
N GLU A 26 -82.17 27.59 -3.13
CA GLU A 26 -81.56 26.27 -2.94
C GLU A 26 -80.19 26.19 -3.63
N ALA A 27 -80.08 26.69 -4.86
CA ALA A 27 -78.80 26.77 -5.58
C ALA A 27 -77.79 27.68 -4.87
N LEU A 28 -78.23 28.82 -4.32
CA LEU A 28 -77.39 29.70 -3.53
C LEU A 28 -76.93 29.03 -2.23
N GLY A 29 -77.83 28.32 -1.54
CA GLY A 29 -77.50 27.54 -0.35
C GLY A 29 -76.47 26.45 -0.64
N LEU A 30 -76.65 25.69 -1.73
CA LEU A 30 -75.70 24.67 -2.18
C LEU A 30 -74.34 25.29 -2.52
N ALA A 31 -74.31 26.41 -3.24
CA ALA A 31 -73.07 27.10 -3.59
C ALA A 31 -72.31 27.60 -2.35
N LEU A 32 -73.03 28.12 -1.35
CA LEU A 32 -72.44 28.55 -0.07
C LEU A 32 -71.89 27.36 0.73
N TRP A 33 -72.63 26.25 0.79
CA TRP A 33 -72.18 25.01 1.42
C TRP A 33 -70.93 24.43 0.74
N MET A 34 -70.91 24.39 -0.59
CA MET A 34 -69.76 23.94 -1.37
C MET A 34 -68.54 24.86 -1.19
N GLY A 35 -68.76 26.19 -1.13
CA GLY A 35 -67.71 27.16 -0.83
C GLY A 35 -67.11 26.97 0.56
N ALA A 36 -67.96 26.80 1.58
CA ALA A 36 -67.51 26.52 2.95
C ALA A 36 -66.71 25.21 3.05
N LEU A 37 -67.18 24.15 2.37
CA LEU A 37 -66.48 22.87 2.31
C LEU A 37 -65.12 22.98 1.60
N ALA A 38 -65.03 23.73 0.51
CA ALA A 38 -63.78 23.98 -0.20
C ALA A 38 -62.77 24.76 0.67
N VAL A 39 -63.24 25.73 1.46
CA VAL A 39 -62.40 26.46 2.42
C VAL A 39 -61.88 25.53 3.51
N VAL A 40 -62.75 24.72 4.13
CA VAL A 40 -62.35 23.73 5.15
C VAL A 40 -61.36 22.70 4.61
N TYR A 41 -61.59 22.21 3.38
CA TYR A 41 -60.67 21.30 2.73
C TYR A 41 -59.33 21.98 2.43
N GLY A 42 -59.33 23.20 1.89
CA GLY A 42 -58.11 23.95 1.62
C GLY A 42 -57.28 24.24 2.88
N THR A 43 -57.94 24.60 4.00
CA THR A 43 -57.25 24.89 5.27
C THR A 43 -56.65 23.66 5.93
N LEU A 44 -57.13 22.46 5.64
CA LEU A 44 -56.62 21.21 6.23
C LEU A 44 -55.72 20.41 5.28
N ALA A 45 -56.08 20.30 4.00
CA ALA A 45 -55.38 19.47 3.02
C ALA A 45 -54.06 20.09 2.55
N LEU A 46 -54.01 21.41 2.31
CA LEU A 46 -52.78 22.09 1.88
C LEU A 46 -51.65 22.02 2.93
N PRO A 47 -51.87 22.33 4.23
CA PRO A 47 -50.81 22.20 5.22
C PRO A 47 -50.41 20.74 5.44
N PHE A 48 -51.34 19.78 5.35
CA PHE A 48 -51.02 18.37 5.44
C PHE A 48 -50.15 17.90 4.26
N ALA A 49 -50.47 18.31 3.02
CA ALA A 49 -49.67 18.01 1.84
C ALA A 49 -48.28 18.66 1.93
N LEU A 50 -48.20 19.91 2.39
CA LEU A 50 -46.92 20.60 2.64
C LEU A 50 -46.10 19.86 3.70
N GLN A 51 -46.72 19.43 4.80
CA GLN A 51 -46.04 18.68 5.85
C GLN A 51 -45.49 17.35 5.33
N LEU A 52 -46.26 16.60 4.54
CA LEU A 52 -45.77 15.37 3.90
C LEU A 52 -44.61 15.65 2.95
N PHE A 53 -44.71 16.69 2.12
CA PHE A 53 -43.64 17.08 1.22
C PHE A 53 -42.35 17.41 1.98
N LEU A 54 -42.44 18.21 3.05
CA LEU A 54 -41.30 18.54 3.91
C LEU A 54 -40.74 17.31 4.63
N MET A 55 -41.60 16.39 5.07
CA MET A 55 -41.19 15.11 5.67
C MET A 55 -40.38 14.26 4.67
N PHE A 56 -40.83 14.13 3.42
CA PHE A 56 -40.10 13.38 2.39
C PHE A 56 -38.79 14.07 2.00
N LEU A 57 -38.78 15.41 1.91
CA LEU A 57 -37.56 16.16 1.66
C LEU A 57 -36.54 15.95 2.79
N TRP A 58 -37.00 15.99 4.04
CA TRP A 58 -36.16 15.72 5.21
C TRP A 58 -35.65 14.28 5.24
N LEU A 59 -36.50 13.29 4.95
CA LEU A 59 -36.13 11.87 4.92
C LEU A 59 -35.13 11.57 3.80
N GLY A 60 -35.30 12.17 2.62
CA GLY A 60 -34.35 12.05 1.52
C GLY A 60 -33.00 12.69 1.84
N GLY A 61 -33.01 13.89 2.44
CA GLY A 61 -31.80 14.58 2.88
C GLY A 61 -31.04 13.83 3.96
N SER A 62 -31.75 13.32 4.99
CA SER A 62 -31.14 12.55 6.07
C SER A 62 -30.61 11.19 5.59
N GLY A 63 -31.33 10.51 4.69
CA GLY A 63 -30.86 9.28 4.05
C GLY A 63 -29.59 9.49 3.21
N LEU A 64 -29.53 10.57 2.42
CA LEU A 64 -28.32 10.92 1.66
C LEU A 64 -27.15 11.27 2.60
N MET A 65 -27.40 12.04 3.66
CA MET A 65 -26.39 12.35 4.67
C MET A 65 -25.87 11.08 5.33
N PHE A 66 -26.75 10.16 5.71
CA PHE A 66 -26.39 8.86 6.27
C PHE A 66 -25.51 8.07 5.31
N ILE A 67 -25.88 7.93 4.03
CA ILE A 67 -25.06 7.24 3.02
C ILE A 67 -23.69 7.89 2.87
N ARG A 68 -23.63 9.23 2.83
CA ARG A 68 -22.35 9.96 2.73
C ARG A 68 -21.49 9.75 3.97
N MET A 69 -22.09 9.79 5.16
CA MET A 69 -21.39 9.58 6.43
C MET A 69 -20.92 8.13 6.58
N SER A 70 -21.74 7.14 6.20
CA SER A 70 -21.33 5.74 6.15
C SER A 70 -20.18 5.51 5.18
N ARG A 71 -20.19 6.14 4.00
CA ARG A 71 -19.07 6.06 3.04
C ARG A 71 -17.80 6.73 3.56
N ALA A 72 -17.92 7.86 4.25
CA ALA A 72 -16.78 8.53 4.89
C ALA A 72 -16.17 7.64 5.98
N ASN A 73 -17.00 7.14 6.91
CA ASN A 73 -16.55 6.24 7.97
C ASN A 73 -15.88 4.97 7.44
N LEU A 74 -16.39 4.38 6.35
CA LEU A 74 -15.76 3.21 5.72
C LEU A 74 -14.38 3.53 5.14
N ARG A 75 -14.21 4.70 4.51
CA ARG A 75 -12.91 5.15 4.00
C ARG A 75 -11.92 5.39 5.13
N ASP A 76 -12.35 6.08 6.18
CA ASP A 76 -11.51 6.34 7.34
C ASP A 76 -11.08 5.03 8.02
N THR A 77 -12.00 4.05 8.10
CA THR A 77 -11.69 2.71 8.64
C THR A 77 -10.69 1.97 7.76
N GLU A 78 -10.86 2.01 6.43
CA GLU A 78 -9.92 1.41 5.48
C GLU A 78 -8.55 2.07 5.55
N GLU A 79 -8.48 3.40 5.60
CA GLU A 79 -7.22 4.14 5.73
C GLU A 79 -6.49 3.81 7.03
N VAL A 80 -7.20 3.75 8.16
CA VAL A 80 -6.63 3.33 9.45
C VAL A 80 -6.16 1.88 9.39
N PHE A 81 -6.95 0.99 8.78
CA PHE A 81 -6.59 -0.42 8.64
C PHE A 81 -5.32 -0.59 7.78
N GLN A 82 -5.27 0.05 6.62
CA GLN A 82 -4.09 0.05 5.75
C GLN A 82 -2.89 0.72 6.41
N GLY A 83 -3.11 1.80 7.16
CA GLY A 83 -2.07 2.44 7.97
C GLY A 83 -1.46 1.49 9.00
N ASN A 84 -2.31 0.75 9.72
CA ASN A 84 -1.88 -0.24 10.71
C ASN A 84 -1.15 -1.42 10.06
N LEU A 85 -1.65 -1.95 8.93
CA LEU A 85 -0.96 -3.01 8.19
C LEU A 85 0.43 -2.56 7.74
N ASN A 86 0.53 -1.38 7.14
CA ASN A 86 1.81 -0.81 6.73
C ASN A 86 2.77 -0.60 7.91
N ALA A 87 2.26 -0.19 9.08
CA ALA A 87 3.07 -0.05 10.29
C ALA A 87 3.61 -1.40 10.77
N VAL A 88 2.79 -2.46 10.75
CA VAL A 88 3.20 -3.83 11.08
C VAL A 88 4.26 -4.33 10.11
N PHE A 89 4.06 -4.18 8.80
CA PHE A 89 5.04 -4.57 7.79
C PHE A 89 6.39 -3.85 7.98
N ARG A 90 6.36 -2.53 8.22
CA ARG A 90 7.58 -1.75 8.50
C ARG A 90 8.30 -2.21 9.77
N ALA A 91 7.55 -2.54 10.82
CA ALA A 91 8.13 -3.05 12.06
C ALA A 91 8.82 -4.41 11.84
N HIS A 92 8.23 -5.30 11.05
CA HIS A 92 8.85 -6.56 10.69
C HIS A 92 10.12 -6.37 9.85
N GLU A 93 10.09 -5.49 8.83
CA GLU A 93 11.27 -5.15 8.02
C GLU A 93 12.41 -4.57 8.88
N ASP A 94 12.11 -3.71 9.85
CA ASP A 94 13.10 -3.14 10.77
C ASP A 94 13.72 -4.22 11.67
N VAL A 95 12.92 -5.15 12.19
CA VAL A 95 13.41 -6.28 12.99
C VAL A 95 14.36 -7.16 12.18
N ILE A 96 13.97 -7.57 10.98
CA ILE A 96 14.84 -8.39 10.10
C ILE A 96 16.12 -7.65 9.77
N THR A 97 16.03 -6.38 9.40
CA THR A 97 17.20 -5.55 9.07
C THR A 97 18.16 -5.44 10.25
N ARG A 98 17.65 -5.23 11.47
CA ARG A 98 18.49 -5.16 12.69
C ARG A 98 19.12 -6.50 13.01
N MET A 99 18.40 -7.60 12.85
CA MET A 99 18.97 -8.94 13.03
C MET A 99 20.05 -9.24 12.00
N ALA A 100 19.86 -8.83 10.74
CA ALA A 100 20.87 -8.96 9.70
C ALA A 100 22.11 -8.12 10.00
N ILE A 101 21.95 -6.87 10.44
CA ILE A 101 23.06 -6.01 10.88
C ILE A 101 23.84 -6.66 12.04
N TYR A 102 23.12 -7.24 13.02
CA TYR A 102 23.75 -7.96 14.13
C TYR A 102 24.51 -9.21 13.64
N SER A 103 23.93 -9.97 12.70
CA SER A 103 24.58 -11.13 12.06
C SER A 103 25.90 -10.71 11.39
N GLU A 104 25.88 -9.61 10.64
CA GLU A 104 27.04 -9.06 9.94
C GLU A 104 28.12 -8.51 10.88
N ALA A 105 27.71 -7.97 12.04
CA ALA A 105 28.65 -7.49 13.05
C ALA A 105 29.55 -8.61 13.62
N LYS A 106 29.06 -9.86 13.67
CA LYS A 106 29.91 -11.02 14.01
C LYS A 106 31.06 -11.25 13.02
N GLY A 107 30.88 -10.85 11.76
CA GLY A 107 31.87 -10.97 10.68
C GLY A 107 32.76 -9.74 10.48
N ALA A 108 32.74 -8.78 11.43
CA ALA A 108 33.43 -7.49 11.36
C ALA A 108 32.91 -6.50 10.29
N HIS A 109 31.61 -6.55 9.97
CA HIS A 109 30.95 -5.60 9.07
C HIS A 109 30.04 -4.60 9.80
N THR A 110 29.96 -3.37 9.29
CA THR A 110 29.18 -2.26 9.88
C THR A 110 27.75 -2.16 9.33
N GLY A 111 27.28 -3.16 8.57
CA GLY A 111 25.95 -3.18 7.94
C GLY A 111 25.83 -2.38 6.64
N GLU A 112 26.82 -1.57 6.26
CA GLU A 112 26.81 -0.83 4.99
C GLU A 112 26.77 -1.76 3.76
N HIS A 113 27.35 -2.96 3.89
CA HIS A 113 27.29 -4.03 2.89
C HIS A 113 25.84 -4.37 2.52
N LEU A 114 24.97 -4.58 3.50
CA LEU A 114 23.56 -4.93 3.30
C LEU A 114 22.83 -3.84 2.48
N HIS A 115 23.13 -2.57 2.74
CA HIS A 115 22.55 -1.47 1.98
C HIS A 115 23.01 -1.47 0.52
N ARG A 116 24.32 -1.67 0.27
CA ARG A 116 24.87 -1.69 -1.10
C ARG A 116 24.35 -2.88 -1.90
N VAL A 117 24.24 -4.06 -1.30
CA VAL A 117 23.67 -5.24 -1.93
C VAL A 117 22.20 -5.01 -2.27
N ARG A 118 21.39 -4.46 -1.34
CA ARG A 118 19.97 -4.14 -1.58
C ARG A 118 19.77 -3.19 -2.75
N GLU A 119 20.49 -2.07 -2.77
CA GLU A 119 20.37 -1.06 -3.84
C GLU A 119 20.77 -1.66 -5.19
N THR A 120 21.90 -2.38 -5.22
CA THR A 120 22.40 -3.07 -6.41
C THR A 120 21.39 -4.07 -6.93
N ALA A 121 20.85 -4.93 -6.07
CA ALA A 121 19.86 -5.93 -6.43
C ALA A 121 18.57 -5.30 -6.97
N THR A 122 18.12 -4.19 -6.39
CA THR A 122 16.95 -3.44 -6.86
C THR A 122 17.16 -2.93 -8.29
N LEU A 123 18.32 -2.32 -8.57
CA LEU A 123 18.63 -1.80 -9.89
C LEU A 123 18.77 -2.92 -10.94
N VAL A 124 19.42 -4.03 -10.57
CA VAL A 124 19.54 -5.21 -11.43
C VAL A 124 18.18 -5.81 -11.76
N ALA A 125 17.29 -5.92 -10.76
CA ALA A 125 15.93 -6.40 -10.98
C ALA A 125 15.14 -5.50 -11.94
N CYS A 126 15.25 -4.18 -11.79
CA CYS A 126 14.65 -3.23 -12.75
C CYS A 126 15.21 -3.42 -14.16
N GLU A 127 16.52 -3.61 -14.28
CA GLU A 127 17.19 -3.83 -15.57
C GLU A 127 16.80 -5.15 -16.24
N LEU A 128 16.37 -6.14 -15.46
CA LEU A 128 15.80 -7.40 -15.96
C LEU A 128 14.34 -7.27 -16.39
N GLY A 129 13.73 -6.08 -16.24
CA GLY A 129 12.38 -5.77 -16.69
C GLY A 129 11.30 -5.93 -15.63
N LEU A 130 11.66 -6.04 -14.35
CA LEU A 130 10.68 -6.04 -13.26
C LEU A 130 10.16 -4.62 -12.98
N GLU A 131 8.88 -4.53 -12.61
CA GLU A 131 8.30 -3.29 -12.10
C GLU A 131 9.00 -2.87 -10.80
N ILE A 132 9.00 -1.56 -10.53
CA ILE A 132 9.79 -0.98 -9.43
C ILE A 132 9.37 -1.53 -8.05
N GLU A 133 8.09 -1.86 -7.84
CA GLU A 133 7.60 -2.47 -6.62
C GLU A 133 8.19 -3.86 -6.38
N ASP A 134 8.21 -4.71 -7.41
CA ASP A 134 8.77 -6.07 -7.35
C ASP A 134 10.30 -6.05 -7.22
N ALA A 135 10.95 -5.14 -7.95
CA ALA A 135 12.39 -4.93 -7.86
C ALA A 135 12.81 -4.48 -6.45
N ARG A 136 12.04 -3.60 -5.81
CA ARG A 136 12.26 -3.20 -4.41
C ARG A 136 12.03 -4.35 -3.44
N ALA A 137 11.05 -5.22 -3.69
CA ALA A 137 10.83 -6.41 -2.87
C ALA A 137 12.03 -7.37 -2.94
N ILE A 138 12.56 -7.64 -4.15
CA ILE A 138 13.80 -8.41 -4.33
C ILE A 138 14.95 -7.77 -3.59
N GLY A 139 15.16 -6.46 -3.76
CA GLY A 139 16.22 -5.74 -3.07
C GLY A 139 16.12 -5.87 -1.55
N LYS A 140 14.92 -5.65 -0.98
CA LYS A 140 14.70 -5.79 0.47
C LYS A 140 15.02 -7.19 0.96
N ALA A 141 14.61 -8.21 0.21
CA ALA A 141 14.83 -9.60 0.57
C ALA A 141 16.33 -9.96 0.69
N THR A 142 17.20 -9.32 -0.10
CA THR A 142 18.64 -9.59 -0.04
C THR A 142 19.26 -9.22 1.30
N VAL A 143 18.62 -8.37 2.12
CA VAL A 143 19.13 -8.01 3.45
C VAL A 143 19.23 -9.24 4.36
N ALA A 144 18.41 -10.26 4.14
CA ALA A 144 18.38 -11.47 4.95
C ALA A 144 19.37 -12.55 4.50
N HIS A 145 20.12 -12.36 3.40
CA HIS A 145 20.94 -13.44 2.80
C HIS A 145 21.89 -14.09 3.80
N ASP A 146 22.54 -13.28 4.65
CA ASP A 146 23.51 -13.70 5.66
C ASP A 146 22.95 -13.76 7.09
N LEU A 147 21.63 -13.68 7.26
CA LEU A 147 20.98 -13.70 8.57
C LEU A 147 21.30 -14.98 9.37
N GLY A 148 21.53 -16.09 8.69
CA GLY A 148 21.84 -17.36 9.34
C GLY A 148 23.23 -17.44 9.99
N LYS A 149 24.15 -16.50 9.71
CA LYS A 149 25.46 -16.43 10.40
C LYS A 149 25.29 -16.23 11.91
N ILE A 150 24.11 -15.81 12.39
CA ILE A 150 23.74 -15.83 13.82
C ILE A 150 24.01 -17.20 14.46
N GLY A 151 23.72 -18.29 13.76
CA GLY A 151 23.91 -19.65 14.26
C GLY A 151 25.32 -20.24 14.06
N VAL A 152 26.22 -19.53 13.38
CA VAL A 152 27.60 -19.98 13.16
C VAL A 152 28.50 -19.52 14.32
N PRO A 153 29.41 -20.38 14.83
CA PRO A 153 30.36 -20.00 15.88
C PRO A 153 31.26 -18.83 15.49
N GLU A 154 31.42 -17.86 16.39
CA GLU A 154 32.24 -16.67 16.16
C GLU A 154 33.72 -17.01 15.97
N ALA A 155 34.22 -18.06 16.64
CA ALA A 155 35.58 -18.57 16.46
C ALA A 155 35.87 -19.02 15.01
N ILE A 156 34.84 -19.42 14.25
CA ILE A 156 34.95 -19.79 12.84
C ILE A 156 34.82 -18.54 11.96
N LEU A 157 33.81 -17.70 12.22
CA LEU A 157 33.56 -16.46 11.44
C LEU A 157 34.72 -15.45 11.52
N GLY A 158 35.33 -15.31 12.70
CA GLY A 158 36.43 -14.37 12.96
C GLY A 158 37.82 -14.97 12.80
N LYS A 159 37.95 -16.20 12.28
CA LYS A 159 39.24 -16.89 12.18
C LYS A 159 40.20 -16.15 11.24
N PRO A 160 41.41 -15.75 11.69
CA PRO A 160 42.40 -15.15 10.81
C PRO A 160 43.05 -16.25 9.95
N GLY A 161 42.70 -16.31 8.67
CA GLY A 161 43.32 -17.22 7.70
C GLY A 161 42.33 -18.10 6.96
N LYS A 162 42.83 -19.21 6.37
CA LYS A 162 41.99 -20.16 5.65
C LYS A 162 41.23 -21.07 6.63
N LEU A 163 39.99 -21.36 6.29
CA LEU A 163 39.16 -22.33 6.99
C LEU A 163 39.62 -23.75 6.65
N THR A 164 39.45 -24.67 7.60
CA THR A 164 39.51 -26.11 7.32
C THR A 164 38.27 -26.55 6.54
N ALA A 165 38.30 -27.75 5.95
CA ALA A 165 37.13 -28.30 5.27
C ALA A 165 35.91 -28.43 6.22
N GLU A 166 36.13 -28.88 7.46
CA GLU A 166 35.10 -29.02 8.49
C GLU A 166 34.51 -27.67 8.93
N GLU A 167 35.36 -26.65 9.08
CA GLU A 167 34.93 -25.28 9.38
C GLU A 167 34.11 -24.71 8.21
N PHE A 168 34.51 -25.00 6.98
CA PHE A 168 33.77 -24.55 5.79
C PHE A 168 32.40 -25.22 5.70
N GLU A 169 32.28 -26.53 5.95
CA GLU A 169 30.99 -27.21 6.04
C GLU A 169 30.10 -26.59 7.13
N THR A 170 30.69 -26.18 8.26
CA THR A 170 29.95 -25.47 9.31
C THR A 170 29.46 -24.10 8.83
N ILE A 171 30.27 -23.34 8.08
CA ILE A 171 29.82 -22.06 7.53
C ILE A 171 28.68 -22.24 6.55
N LYS A 172 28.71 -23.25 5.67
CA LYS A 172 27.64 -23.49 4.67
C LYS A 172 26.25 -23.58 5.31
N THR A 173 26.16 -24.09 6.54
CA THR A 173 24.89 -24.22 7.29
C THR A 173 24.17 -22.89 7.52
N HIS A 174 24.82 -21.73 7.38
CA HIS A 174 24.15 -20.44 7.55
C HIS A 174 22.99 -20.26 6.56
N THR A 175 23.05 -20.85 5.37
CA THR A 175 21.97 -20.81 4.39
C THR A 175 20.68 -21.45 4.94
N GLU A 176 20.80 -22.67 5.47
CA GLU A 176 19.69 -23.41 6.08
C GLU A 176 19.23 -22.81 7.41
N ILE A 177 20.16 -22.29 8.21
CA ILE A 177 19.85 -21.60 9.46
C ILE A 177 19.06 -20.32 9.15
N GLY A 178 19.47 -19.56 8.14
CA GLY A 178 18.79 -18.33 7.72
C GLY A 178 17.34 -18.59 7.33
N GLU A 179 17.09 -19.60 6.50
CA GLU A 179 15.74 -20.07 6.21
C GLU A 179 14.95 -20.42 7.48
N ARG A 180 15.55 -21.18 8.40
CA ARG A 180 14.88 -21.63 9.62
C ARG A 180 14.53 -20.47 10.55
N VAL A 181 15.38 -19.44 10.62
CA VAL A 181 15.17 -18.23 11.42
C VAL A 181 14.00 -17.41 10.87
N LEU A 182 13.89 -17.30 9.54
CA LEU A 182 12.79 -16.60 8.88
C LEU A 182 11.45 -17.35 9.00
N GLY A 183 11.50 -18.68 9.15
CA GLY A 183 10.33 -19.52 9.32
C GLY A 183 9.57 -19.78 8.00
N GLN A 184 8.29 -20.13 8.11
CA GLN A 184 7.46 -20.58 6.97
C GLN A 184 6.35 -19.60 6.59
N SER A 185 6.42 -18.35 7.07
CA SER A 185 5.43 -17.35 6.70
C SER A 185 5.56 -17.02 5.20
N PRO A 186 4.47 -17.00 4.42
CA PRO A 186 4.51 -16.56 3.02
C PRO A 186 5.04 -15.13 2.84
N LEU A 187 5.00 -14.32 3.90
CA LEU A 187 5.52 -12.95 3.91
C LEU A 187 7.04 -12.87 3.78
N PHE A 188 7.76 -13.96 4.10
CA PHE A 188 9.24 -13.99 4.07
C PHE A 188 9.77 -14.90 2.97
N GLU A 189 8.96 -15.21 1.97
CA GLU A 189 9.35 -16.18 0.94
C GLU A 189 10.57 -15.72 0.13
N LEU A 190 10.64 -14.44 -0.23
CA LEU A 190 11.79 -13.90 -0.96
C LEU A 190 13.03 -13.86 -0.07
N GLU A 191 12.91 -13.43 1.18
CA GLU A 191 13.98 -13.41 2.17
C GLU A 191 14.54 -14.81 2.40
N ARG A 192 13.65 -15.81 2.50
CA ARG A 192 14.00 -17.22 2.68
C ARG A 192 14.75 -17.77 1.48
N GLN A 193 14.28 -17.45 0.28
CA GLN A 193 14.97 -17.81 -0.96
C GLN A 193 16.35 -17.15 -1.06
N ALA A 194 16.47 -15.86 -0.70
CA ALA A 194 17.75 -15.17 -0.66
C ALA A 194 18.71 -15.82 0.35
N ALA A 195 18.24 -16.09 1.57
CA ALA A 195 19.04 -16.73 2.61
C ALA A 195 19.49 -18.15 2.22
N ARG A 196 18.58 -19.00 1.74
CA ARG A 196 18.89 -20.40 1.43
C ARG A 196 19.75 -20.54 0.19
N PHE A 197 19.47 -19.79 -0.87
CA PHE A 197 19.97 -20.13 -2.21
C PHE A 197 21.02 -19.17 -2.79
N HIS A 198 21.42 -18.10 -2.08
CA HIS A 198 22.39 -17.14 -2.64
C HIS A 198 23.80 -17.72 -2.86
N HIS A 199 24.08 -18.93 -2.40
CA HIS A 199 25.30 -19.67 -2.70
C HIS A 199 25.13 -20.83 -3.68
N GLU A 200 23.93 -20.98 -4.26
CA GLU A 200 23.74 -21.84 -5.41
C GLU A 200 24.51 -21.28 -6.61
N ARG A 201 25.00 -22.19 -7.45
CA ARG A 201 25.77 -21.86 -8.65
C ARG A 201 24.99 -22.23 -9.88
N TRP A 202 25.08 -21.41 -10.93
CA TRP A 202 24.38 -21.67 -12.19
C TRP A 202 24.65 -23.08 -12.77
N ASP A 203 25.89 -23.58 -12.60
CA ASP A 203 26.35 -24.91 -13.01
C ASP A 203 25.93 -26.07 -12.10
N GLY A 204 25.37 -25.80 -10.91
CA GLY A 204 24.94 -26.81 -9.96
C GLY A 204 25.98 -27.23 -8.92
N ASP A 205 27.20 -26.71 -8.97
CA ASP A 205 28.25 -27.02 -7.98
C ASP A 205 28.11 -26.20 -6.67
N GLY A 206 26.96 -25.54 -6.50
CA GLY A 206 26.64 -24.69 -5.36
C GLY A 206 26.12 -25.46 -4.15
N TYR A 207 25.64 -24.71 -3.16
CA TYR A 207 25.03 -25.26 -1.95
C TYR A 207 23.87 -24.37 -1.48
N PRO A 208 22.93 -24.89 -0.67
CA PRO A 208 22.90 -26.22 -0.05
C PRO A 208 22.35 -27.36 -0.92
N ASP A 209 21.58 -27.04 -1.96
CA ASP A 209 20.73 -28.01 -2.67
C ASP A 209 21.27 -28.42 -4.05
N GLY A 210 22.27 -27.70 -4.57
CA GLY A 210 22.88 -28.01 -5.88
C GLY A 210 21.93 -27.68 -7.03
N LEU A 211 21.18 -26.58 -6.90
CA LEU A 211 20.23 -26.14 -7.91
C LEU A 211 20.97 -25.63 -9.14
N THR A 212 20.38 -25.88 -10.32
CA THR A 212 20.98 -25.51 -11.62
C THR A 212 20.11 -24.53 -12.38
N GLY A 213 20.75 -23.59 -13.07
CA GLY A 213 20.08 -22.67 -13.98
C GLY A 213 18.89 -21.93 -13.34
N THR A 214 17.75 -21.97 -14.04
CA THR A 214 16.51 -21.28 -13.62
C THR A 214 15.78 -21.95 -12.46
N ASN A 215 16.24 -23.11 -11.97
CA ASN A 215 15.71 -23.69 -10.74
C ASN A 215 16.14 -22.88 -9.51
N ILE A 216 17.22 -22.09 -9.63
CA ILE A 216 17.64 -21.14 -8.62
C ILE A 216 16.68 -19.94 -8.65
N PRO A 217 16.04 -19.57 -7.52
CA PRO A 217 15.14 -18.43 -7.48
C PRO A 217 15.80 -17.14 -7.95
N LEU A 218 15.06 -16.28 -8.65
CA LEU A 218 15.62 -15.06 -9.25
C LEU A 218 16.25 -14.15 -8.18
N VAL A 219 15.60 -14.00 -7.02
CA VAL A 219 16.14 -13.21 -5.89
C VAL A 219 17.52 -13.71 -5.47
N ALA A 220 17.74 -15.03 -5.43
CA ALA A 220 19.02 -15.62 -5.08
C ALA A 220 20.08 -15.37 -6.16
N ARG A 221 19.73 -15.58 -7.45
CA ARG A 221 20.63 -15.30 -8.58
C ARG A 221 21.12 -13.84 -8.60
N ILE A 222 20.22 -12.89 -8.33
CA ILE A 222 20.55 -11.46 -8.21
C ILE A 222 21.42 -11.22 -6.96
N THR A 223 21.05 -11.81 -5.83
CA THR A 223 21.79 -11.66 -4.56
C THR A 223 23.23 -12.13 -4.71
N SER A 224 23.47 -13.30 -5.32
CA SER A 224 24.83 -13.84 -5.52
C SER A 224 25.74 -12.89 -6.28
N VAL A 225 25.24 -12.28 -7.37
CA VAL A 225 26.03 -11.32 -8.16
C VAL A 225 26.30 -10.05 -7.36
N ALA A 226 25.28 -9.51 -6.70
CA ALA A 226 25.38 -8.27 -5.93
C ALA A 226 26.32 -8.41 -4.71
N ASP A 227 26.19 -9.50 -3.95
CA ASP A 227 27.04 -9.82 -2.80
C ASP A 227 28.50 -10.04 -3.24
N VAL A 228 28.74 -10.92 -4.22
CA VAL A 228 30.11 -11.21 -4.66
C VAL A 228 30.79 -9.95 -5.17
N PHE A 229 30.11 -9.13 -5.97
CA PHE A 229 30.69 -7.87 -6.42
C PHE A 229 31.05 -6.96 -5.24
N ASP A 230 30.11 -6.71 -4.32
CA ASP A 230 30.36 -5.85 -3.15
C ASP A 230 31.54 -6.37 -2.31
N THR A 231 31.58 -7.68 -2.10
CA THR A 231 32.64 -8.37 -1.37
C THR A 231 34.00 -8.29 -2.05
N LEU A 232 34.05 -8.25 -3.39
CA LEU A 232 35.29 -8.07 -4.15
C LEU A 232 35.81 -6.63 -4.10
N VAL A 233 34.93 -5.63 -4.21
CA VAL A 233 35.33 -4.22 -4.29
C VAL A 233 35.38 -3.47 -2.95
N THR A 234 34.95 -4.12 -1.85
CA THR A 234 34.98 -3.53 -0.51
C THR A 234 36.18 -4.03 0.29
N ARG A 235 36.87 -3.10 0.96
CA ARG A 235 37.98 -3.42 1.88
C ARG A 235 37.47 -4.26 3.06
N ARG A 236 38.19 -5.34 3.37
CA ARG A 236 37.95 -6.18 4.56
C ARG A 236 39.24 -6.30 5.39
N PRO A 237 39.19 -6.62 6.71
CA PRO A 237 40.38 -6.68 7.58
C PRO A 237 41.52 -7.56 7.05
N TYR A 238 41.19 -8.59 6.26
CA TYR A 238 42.14 -9.58 5.73
C TYR A 238 42.33 -9.51 4.21
N LYS A 239 41.70 -8.55 3.52
CA LYS A 239 41.69 -8.49 2.05
C LYS A 239 41.57 -7.05 1.55
N GLU A 240 42.54 -6.62 0.75
CA GLU A 240 42.43 -5.37 -0.01
C GLU A 240 41.39 -5.51 -1.13
N PRO A 241 40.62 -4.44 -1.41
CA PRO A 241 39.59 -4.46 -2.43
C PRO A 241 40.22 -4.63 -3.82
N TRP A 242 39.52 -5.38 -4.67
CA TRP A 242 39.86 -5.44 -6.09
C TRP A 242 39.48 -4.13 -6.77
N SER A 243 40.21 -3.80 -7.84
CA SER A 243 39.75 -2.74 -8.74
C SER A 243 38.44 -3.17 -9.41
N GLU A 244 37.57 -2.21 -9.69
CA GLU A 244 36.29 -2.46 -10.34
C GLU A 244 36.46 -3.24 -11.65
N GLY A 245 37.45 -2.88 -12.48
CA GLY A 245 37.72 -3.58 -13.74
C GLY A 245 38.08 -5.06 -13.58
N VAL A 246 38.81 -5.41 -12.51
CA VAL A 246 39.13 -6.82 -12.19
C VAL A 246 37.89 -7.56 -11.71
N ALA A 247 37.06 -6.94 -10.85
CA ALA A 247 35.81 -7.53 -10.41
C ALA A 247 34.83 -7.76 -11.59
N VAL A 248 34.73 -6.79 -12.51
CA VAL A 248 33.94 -6.91 -13.74
C VAL A 248 34.43 -8.05 -14.62
N THR A 249 35.74 -8.19 -14.79
CA THR A 249 36.32 -9.28 -15.59
C THR A 249 35.97 -10.63 -14.98
N TYR A 250 36.12 -10.76 -13.67
CA TYR A 250 35.76 -11.97 -12.94
C TYR A 250 34.27 -12.34 -13.07
N LEU A 251 33.36 -11.36 -12.96
CA LEU A 251 31.93 -11.61 -13.16
C LEU A 251 31.62 -12.10 -14.58
N LYS A 252 32.25 -11.51 -15.60
CA LYS A 252 32.09 -11.92 -17.00
C LYS A 252 32.59 -13.34 -17.25
N GLU A 253 33.77 -13.67 -16.73
CA GLU A 253 34.36 -15.02 -16.88
C GLU A 253 33.57 -16.09 -16.11
N SER A 254 32.90 -15.69 -15.02
CA SER A 254 32.10 -16.57 -14.16
C SER A 254 30.63 -16.69 -14.60
N ALA A 255 30.21 -15.98 -15.65
CA ALA A 255 28.87 -16.06 -16.20
C ALA A 255 28.62 -17.43 -16.86
N GLY A 256 27.49 -18.05 -16.56
CA GLY A 256 27.13 -19.38 -17.06
C GLY A 256 27.77 -20.54 -16.28
N THR A 257 28.56 -20.25 -15.25
CA THR A 257 29.09 -21.25 -14.30
C THR A 257 28.69 -20.91 -12.87
N LEU A 258 29.28 -19.88 -12.28
CA LEU A 258 28.89 -19.40 -10.96
C LEU A 258 27.59 -18.59 -11.02
N PHE A 259 27.48 -17.70 -12.01
CA PHE A 259 26.38 -16.74 -12.08
C PHE A 259 25.46 -16.96 -13.28
N ASP A 260 24.22 -16.55 -13.14
CA ASP A 260 23.28 -16.41 -14.25
C ASP A 260 23.81 -15.38 -15.28
N PRO A 261 24.01 -15.77 -16.56
CA PRO A 261 24.46 -14.86 -17.60
C PRO A 261 23.58 -13.62 -17.79
N ASP A 262 22.26 -13.75 -17.65
CA ASP A 262 21.31 -12.64 -17.86
C ASP A 262 21.41 -11.62 -16.73
N VAL A 263 21.56 -12.11 -15.49
CA VAL A 263 21.78 -11.27 -14.30
C VAL A 263 23.12 -10.55 -14.39
N VAL A 264 24.20 -11.23 -14.81
CA VAL A 264 25.50 -10.58 -15.01
C VAL A 264 25.40 -9.51 -16.09
N ALA A 265 24.73 -9.79 -17.22
CA ALA A 265 24.55 -8.82 -18.29
C ALA A 265 23.76 -7.59 -17.81
N ALA A 266 22.69 -7.79 -17.03
CA ALA A 266 21.93 -6.69 -16.42
C ALA A 266 22.78 -5.88 -15.43
N PHE A 267 23.50 -6.54 -14.54
CA PHE A 267 24.42 -5.90 -13.58
C PHE A 267 25.45 -5.01 -14.29
N LEU A 268 26.06 -5.50 -15.37
CA LEU A 268 27.05 -4.72 -16.11
C LEU A 268 26.45 -3.48 -16.76
N ARG A 269 25.22 -3.55 -17.29
CA ARG A 269 24.53 -2.38 -17.85
C ARG A 269 24.23 -1.33 -16.78
N VAL A 270 23.79 -1.75 -15.59
CA VAL A 270 23.57 -0.85 -14.45
C VAL A 270 24.90 -0.20 -14.01
N LEU A 271 25.98 -0.98 -13.97
CA LEU A 271 27.31 -0.49 -13.58
C LEU A 271 27.84 0.53 -14.60
N GLU A 272 27.71 0.27 -15.89
CA GLU A 272 28.13 1.17 -16.97
C GLU A 272 27.39 2.52 -16.94
N ARG A 273 26.13 2.55 -16.48
CA ARG A 273 25.37 3.79 -16.25
C ARG A 273 25.85 4.59 -15.02
N GLY A 274 26.74 4.02 -14.20
CA GLY A 274 27.24 4.65 -12.98
C GLY A 274 26.22 4.70 -11.83
N GLU A 275 25.19 3.86 -11.91
CA GLU A 275 24.13 3.76 -10.89
C GLU A 275 24.59 2.94 -9.68
N ILE A 276 25.45 1.94 -9.90
CA ILE A 276 26.16 1.21 -8.85
C ILE A 276 27.45 1.96 -8.52
N ARG A 277 27.60 2.40 -7.26
CA ARG A 277 28.80 3.11 -6.80
C ARG A 277 29.67 2.20 -5.96
N GLY A 278 30.77 1.71 -6.54
CA GLY A 278 31.86 1.14 -5.76
C GLY A 278 32.46 2.17 -4.80
N HIS A 279 32.39 1.89 -3.50
CA HIS A 279 33.18 2.52 -2.42
C HIS A 279 33.17 4.06 -2.29
N ARG A 280 32.11 4.80 -2.66
CA ARG A 280 31.94 6.15 -2.09
C ARG A 280 31.31 6.02 -0.70
N PRO A 281 31.93 6.55 0.38
CA PRO A 281 31.33 6.51 1.70
C PRO A 281 29.97 7.19 1.66
N PRO A 282 28.93 6.65 2.32
CA PRO A 282 27.65 7.34 2.43
C PRO A 282 27.89 8.72 3.02
N ARG A 283 27.27 9.76 2.45
CA ARG A 283 27.15 11.05 3.13
C ARG A 283 26.55 10.72 4.50
N ARG A 284 27.23 11.06 5.60
CA ARG A 284 26.74 10.80 6.97
C ARG A 284 25.26 11.13 7.01
N VAL A 285 24.42 10.12 7.21
CA VAL A 285 23.04 10.33 7.60
C VAL A 285 23.15 10.91 9.00
N ASP A 286 22.80 12.19 9.13
CA ASP A 286 22.70 12.82 10.43
C ASP A 286 21.56 12.12 11.19
N LEU A 287 21.93 11.26 12.14
CA LEU A 287 21.01 10.57 13.04
C LEU A 287 20.64 11.46 14.24
N SER A 288 20.98 12.75 14.22
CA SER A 288 20.48 13.70 15.20
C SER A 288 18.94 13.67 15.12
N PRO A 289 18.24 13.48 16.25
CA PRO A 289 16.79 13.57 16.26
C PRO A 289 16.38 14.94 15.68
N PRO A 290 15.24 15.04 14.96
CA PRO A 290 14.77 16.32 14.47
C PRO A 290 14.72 17.29 15.65
N VAL A 291 15.53 18.34 15.57
CA VAL A 291 15.47 19.44 16.54
C VAL A 291 14.04 19.93 16.49
N ARG A 292 13.28 19.66 17.56
CA ARG A 292 12.00 20.34 17.78
C ARG A 292 12.36 21.82 17.85
N GLU A 293 11.97 22.58 16.85
CA GLU A 293 11.96 24.03 16.99
C GLU A 293 11.19 24.35 18.28
N PRO A 294 11.76 25.17 19.18
CA PRO A 294 11.01 25.62 20.35
C PRO A 294 9.76 26.33 19.83
N ALA A 295 8.60 25.87 20.28
CA ALA A 295 7.33 26.53 20.04
C ALA A 295 7.52 28.01 20.38
N GLY A 296 7.38 28.87 19.37
CA GLY A 296 7.53 30.30 19.52
C GLY A 296 6.71 30.79 20.70
N GLU A 297 7.38 31.50 21.62
CA GLU A 297 6.73 32.16 22.73
C GLU A 297 5.60 33.07 22.23
N PRO A 298 4.48 33.17 22.95
CA PRO A 298 3.42 34.10 22.60
C PRO A 298 3.95 35.53 22.74
N VAL A 299 3.98 36.25 21.62
CA VAL A 299 4.29 37.68 21.59
C VAL A 299 3.21 38.43 22.35
N ALA A 300 3.53 38.87 23.56
CA ALA A 300 2.76 39.84 24.32
C ALA A 300 3.05 41.25 23.77
N ALA A 301 2.01 41.92 23.28
CA ALA A 301 1.90 43.39 23.16
C ALA A 301 0.43 43.68 22.80
N LEU A 302 -0.32 44.62 23.39
CA LEU A 302 0.01 45.86 24.11
C LEU A 302 -1.09 46.15 25.14
N SER A 303 -0.71 46.71 26.30
CA SER A 303 -1.52 47.74 26.94
C SER A 303 -0.98 49.10 26.49
N VAL A 304 -1.85 49.99 25.98
CA VAL A 304 -1.75 51.46 26.14
C VAL A 304 -3.14 52.06 25.85
N ARG A 305 -3.74 52.61 26.91
CA ARG A 305 -4.87 53.56 27.01
C ARG A 305 -6.30 53.08 26.72
#